data_AF-X0YTG9-F1
#
_entry.id   AF-X0YTG9-F1
#
_cell.length_a   1.000
_cell.length_b   1.000
_cell.length_c   1.000
_cell.angle_alpha   90.00
_cell.angle_beta   90.00
_cell.angle_gamma   90.00
#
_symmetry.space_group_name_H-M   'P 1'
#
loop_
_entity.id
_entity.type
_entity.pdbx_description
1 polymer ?
#
loop_
_entity_poly.entity_id
_entity_poly.type
_entity_poly.pdbx_seq_one_letter_code
_entity_poly.pdbx_strand_id
1 'polypeptide(L)' 'MRLSTRARYGTRLMLELALNFNKGTIFLKDIAEKEDISEKYLSHLVIPLNPGC' A
#
# COMPACT_ATOMS: atom_id res chain seq x y z
N MET A 1 17.29 -15.16 -1.11
CA MET A 1 16.69 -14.14 -0.23
C MET A 1 15.25 -14.53 0.09
N ARG A 2 14.83 -14.49 1.36
CA ARG A 2 13.42 -14.70 1.76
C ARG A 2 12.74 -13.33 1.88
N LEU A 3 12.01 -12.92 0.84
CA LEU A 3 11.19 -11.72 0.87
C LEU A 3 9.80 -12.08 1.41
N SER A 4 9.39 -11.46 2.53
CA SER A 4 8.07 -11.72 3.10
C SER A 4 6.95 -11.15 2.23
N THR A 5 5.74 -11.69 2.37
CA THR A 5 4.54 -11.18 1.71
C THR A 5 4.31 -9.70 2.05
N ARG A 6 4.55 -9.31 3.31
CA ARG A 6 4.51 -7.91 3.75
C ARG A 6 5.55 -7.04 3.04
N ALA A 7 6.78 -7.49 2.91
CA ALA A 7 7.80 -6.74 2.19
C ALA A 7 7.42 -6.56 0.71
N ARG A 8 6.85 -7.58 0.06
CA ARG A 8 6.40 -7.50 -1.35
C ARG A 8 5.26 -6.51 -1.54
N TYR A 9 4.20 -6.58 -0.73
CA TYR A 9 3.06 -5.68 -0.89
C TYR A 9 3.34 -4.28 -0.35
N GLY A 10 4.21 -4.14 0.65
CA GLY A 10 4.65 -2.85 1.17
C GLY A 10 5.43 -2.04 0.15
N THR A 11 6.34 -2.70 -0.61
CA THR A 11 7.08 -2.01 -1.67
C THR A 11 6.18 -1.61 -2.84
N ARG A 12 5.19 -2.44 -3.20
CA ARG A 12 4.21 -2.09 -4.24
C ARG A 12 3.32 -0.91 -3.84
N LEU A 13 2.84 -0.91 -2.59
CA LEU A 13 2.11 0.24 -2.04
C LEU A 13 2.95 1.53 -2.13
N MET A 14 4.21 1.50 -1.71
CA MET A 14 5.11 2.65 -1.80
C MET A 14 5.32 3.13 -3.23
N LEU A 15 5.45 2.20 -4.18
CA LEU A 15 5.55 2.54 -5.60
C LEU A 15 4.28 3.23 -6.10
N GLU A 16 3.10 2.73 -5.75
CA GLU A 16 1.83 3.33 -6.17
C GLU A 16 1.67 4.74 -5.61
N LEU A 17 2.06 4.96 -4.35
CA LEU A 17 2.09 6.30 -3.74
C LEU A 17 3.06 7.24 -4.48
N ALA A 18 4.25 6.75 -4.84
CA ALA A 18 5.24 7.54 -5.58
C ALA A 18 4.76 7.89 -7.01
N LEU A 19 4.13 6.96 -7.72
CA LEU A 19 3.62 7.16 -9.09
C LEU A 19 2.44 8.15 -9.15
N ASN A 20 1.74 8.31 -8.04
CA ASN A 20 0.60 9.21 -7.90
C ASN A 20 0.94 10.42 -7.02
N PHE A 21 2.23 10.63 -6.74
CA PHE A 21 2.71 11.83 -6.07
C PHE A 21 2.24 13.07 -6.85
N ASN A 22 1.71 14.07 -6.14
CA ASN A 22 1.07 15.29 -6.69
C ASN A 22 -0.24 15.10 -7.49
N LYS A 23 -0.84 13.90 -7.55
CA LYS A 23 -2.15 13.68 -8.18
C LYS A 23 -3.35 13.78 -7.22
N GLY A 24 -3.09 14.16 -5.97
CA GLY A 24 -4.09 14.22 -4.90
C GLY A 24 -4.12 12.95 -4.05
N THR A 25 -5.20 12.75 -3.31
CA THR A 25 -5.41 11.58 -2.46
C THR A 25 -5.86 10.38 -3.29
N ILE A 26 -5.31 9.20 -2.97
CA ILE A 26 -5.70 7.92 -3.57
C ILE A 26 -6.41 7.12 -2.51
N PHE A 27 -7.53 6.46 -2.83
CA PHE A 27 -8.19 5.60 -1.89
C PHE A 27 -7.46 4.26 -1.76
N LEU A 28 -7.38 3.74 -0.53
CA LEU A 28 -6.79 2.43 -0.27
C LEU A 28 -7.52 1.31 -1.01
N LYS A 29 -8.85 1.40 -1.15
CA LYS A 29 -9.64 0.45 -1.95
C LYS A 29 -9.14 0.34 -3.39
N ASP A 30 -8.76 1.46 -4.01
CA ASP A 30 -8.37 1.50 -5.43
C ASP A 30 -7.03 0.78 -5.62
N ILE A 31 -6.10 0.97 -4.67
CA ILE A 31 -4.82 0.27 -4.64
C ILE A 31 -5.03 -1.23 -4.34
N ALA A 32 -5.95 -1.56 -3.43
CA ALA A 32 -6.26 -2.93 -3.05
C ALA A 32 -6.86 -3.73 -4.23
N GLU A 33 -7.79 -3.14 -4.98
CA GLU A 33 -8.35 -3.72 -6.21
C GLU A 33 -7.27 -3.91 -7.28
N LYS A 34 -6.40 -2.91 -7.49
CA LYS A 34 -5.31 -2.97 -8.48
C LYS A 34 -4.28 -4.06 -8.17
N GLU A 35 -3.97 -4.27 -6.90
CA GLU A 35 -2.98 -5.23 -6.42
C GLU A 35 -3.57 -6.62 -6.12
N ASP A 36 -4.88 -6.81 -6.34
CA ASP A 36 -5.64 -8.03 -6.03
C ASP A 36 -5.42 -8.53 -4.60
N ILE A 37 -5.53 -7.61 -3.64
CA ILE A 37 -5.40 -7.86 -2.21
C ILE A 37 -6.56 -7.24 -1.45
N SER A 38 -6.93 -7.81 -0.31
CA SER A 38 -7.96 -7.20 0.53
C SER A 38 -7.54 -5.82 1.03
N GLU A 39 -8.46 -4.86 0.99
CA GLU A 39 -8.27 -3.52 1.57
C GLU A 39 -7.87 -3.58 3.04
N LYS A 40 -8.44 -4.52 3.81
CA LYS A 40 -8.10 -4.77 5.21
C LYS A 40 -6.62 -5.16 5.39
N TYR A 41 -6.07 -5.98 4.49
CA TYR A 41 -4.66 -6.33 4.55
C TYR A 41 -3.78 -5.13 4.20
N LEU A 42 -4.18 -4.36 3.19
CA LEU A 42 -3.47 -3.15 2.78
C LEU A 42 -3.47 -2.08 3.88
N SER A 43 -4.58 -1.91 4.61
CA SER A 43 -4.64 -0.95 5.74
C SER A 43 -3.67 -1.34 6.85
N HIS A 44 -3.56 -2.63 7.20
CA HIS A 44 -2.54 -3.11 8.15
C HIS A 44 -1.09 -2.86 7.69
N LEU A 45 -0.87 -2.81 6.37
CA LEU A 45 0.42 -2.48 5.78
C LEU A 45 0.76 -0.99 5.86
N VAL A 46 -0.25 -0.11 5.90
CA VAL A 46 -0.08 1.35 5.93
C VAL A 46 0.17 1.87 7.34
N ILE A 47 -0.42 1.28 8.37
CA ILE A 47 -0.23 1.67 9.78
C ILE A 47 1.25 1.92 10.16
N PRO A 48 2.20 1.02 9.88
CA PRO A 48 3.61 1.27 10.22
C PRO A 48 4.27 2.39 9.39
N LEU A 49 3.66 2.83 8.29
CA LEU A 49 4.16 3.87 7.40
C LEU A 49 3.64 5.26 7.78
N ASN A 50 2.50 5.32 8.47
CA ASN A 50 1.95 6.54 9.06
C ASN A 50 1.35 6.22 10.45
N PRO A 51 2.16 6.22 11.51
CA PRO A 51 1.72 5.84 12.85
C PRO A 51 0.70 6.81 13.49
N GLY A 52 0.34 7.90 12.81
CA GLY A 52 -0.64 8.89 13.27
C GLY A 52 -2.06 8.72 12.70
N CYS A 53 -2.33 7.67 11.93
CA CYS A 53 -3.65 7.35 11.36
C CYS A 53 -4.30 6.13 12.02
#